data_AF-A0A327ZMC9-F1
#
_entry.id   AF-A0A327ZMC9-F1
#
_cell.length_a   1.000
_cell.length_b   1.000
_cell.length_c   1.000
_cell.angle_alpha   90.00
_cell.angle_beta   90.00
_cell.angle_gamma   90.00
#
_symmetry.space_group_name_H-M   'P 1'
#
loop_
_entity.id
_entity.type
_entity.pdbx_description
1 polymer ?
#
loop_
_entity_poly.entity_id
_entity_poly.type
_entity_poly.pdbx_seq_one_letter_code
_entity_poly.pdbx_strand_id
1 'polypeptide(L)'
;MTTFQIGEAAELLGVSPDTVRRWVDAGRLSASRDHQGHRVIDGVDLAAFVRSQAADPDARSEESSARNRLRGIVTAVVKDTVMAQVDIQAGPFRVVSLMSREAVDELDLRVGSVAVAVIKSTTVVVERAVKR
;
A
#
# COMPACT_ATOMS: atom_id res chain seq x y z
N MET A 1 9.37 -8.99 -21.16
CA MET A 1 8.80 -9.22 -19.82
C MET A 1 9.56 -8.34 -18.84
N THR A 2 8.89 -7.77 -17.84
CA THR A 2 9.55 -6.91 -16.85
C THR A 2 10.20 -7.79 -15.79
N THR A 3 11.51 -7.66 -15.60
CA THR A 3 12.25 -8.33 -14.53
C THR A 3 12.65 -7.32 -13.46
N PHE A 4 12.75 -7.80 -12.23
CA PHE A 4 13.13 -7.01 -11.05
C PHE A 4 14.34 -7.66 -10.38
N GLN A 5 15.34 -6.86 -10.04
CA GLN A 5 16.37 -7.30 -9.09
C GLN A 5 15.76 -7.43 -7.68
N ILE A 6 16.44 -8.17 -6.80
CA ILE A 6 16.00 -8.34 -5.40
C ILE A 6 15.75 -6.99 -4.71
N GLY A 7 16.61 -5.99 -4.94
CA GLY A 7 16.44 -4.65 -4.38
C GLY A 7 15.17 -3.95 -4.87
N GLU A 8 14.97 -3.92 -6.19
CA GLU A 8 13.79 -3.31 -6.82
C GLU A 8 12.49 -3.99 -6.36
N ALA A 9 12.49 -5.32 -6.25
CA ALA A 9 11.36 -6.07 -5.74
C ALA A 9 11.09 -5.76 -4.26
N ALA A 10 12.14 -5.61 -3.44
CA ALA A 10 11.99 -5.27 -2.03
C ALA A 10 11.39 -3.88 -1.82
N GLU A 11 11.87 -2.89 -2.58
CA GLU A 11 11.31 -1.54 -2.59
C GLU A 11 9.84 -1.52 -3.00
N LEU A 12 9.49 -2.22 -4.10
CA LEU A 12 8.12 -2.31 -4.59
C LEU A 12 7.17 -2.93 -3.54
N LEU A 13 7.66 -3.89 -2.77
CA LEU A 13 6.87 -4.61 -1.76
C LEU A 13 6.92 -3.96 -0.36
N GLY A 14 7.72 -2.91 -0.17
CA GLY A 14 7.89 -2.26 1.13
C GLY A 14 8.54 -3.15 2.20
N VAL A 15 9.43 -4.07 1.79
CA VAL A 15 10.16 -4.99 2.68
C VAL A 15 11.67 -4.85 2.49
N SER A 16 12.47 -5.50 3.35
CA SER A 16 13.93 -5.51 3.18
C SER A 16 14.38 -6.45 2.05
N PRO A 17 15.50 -6.17 1.35
CA PRO A 17 16.09 -7.08 0.38
C PRO A 17 16.38 -8.48 0.95
N ASP A 18 16.73 -8.57 2.23
CA ASP A 18 16.94 -9.83 2.93
C ASP A 18 15.65 -10.65 3.07
N THR A 19 14.51 -9.99 3.23
CA THR A 19 13.19 -10.65 3.28
C THR A 19 12.87 -11.29 1.93
N VAL A 20 13.09 -10.57 0.83
CA VAL A 20 12.92 -11.11 -0.53
C VAL A 20 13.90 -12.25 -0.79
N ARG A 21 15.18 -12.10 -0.39
CA ARG A 21 16.19 -13.15 -0.54
C ARG A 21 15.79 -14.42 0.20
N ARG A 22 15.28 -14.30 1.43
CA ARG A 22 14.76 -15.43 2.22
C ARG A 22 13.59 -16.13 1.53
N TRP A 23 12.69 -15.40 0.87
CA TRP A 23 11.60 -16.02 0.10
C TRP A 23 12.10 -16.80 -1.11
N VAL A 24 13.10 -16.27 -1.81
CA VAL A 24 13.76 -16.96 -2.93
C VAL A 24 14.49 -18.21 -2.45
N ASP A 25 15.30 -18.10 -1.40
CA ASP A 25 16.05 -19.23 -0.85
C ASP A 25 15.14 -20.32 -0.27
N ALA A 26 13.97 -19.94 0.24
CA ALA A 26 12.93 -20.87 0.69
C ALA A 26 12.08 -21.45 -0.45
N GLY A 27 12.34 -21.11 -1.71
CA GLY A 27 11.59 -21.57 -2.88
C GLY A 27 10.16 -21.02 -2.98
N ARG A 28 9.83 -19.99 -2.18
CA ARG A 28 8.50 -19.36 -2.17
C ARG A 28 8.31 -18.36 -3.31
N LEU A 29 9.40 -17.79 -3.80
CA LEU A 29 9.43 -16.85 -4.91
C LEU A 29 10.48 -17.29 -5.92
N SER A 30 10.06 -17.55 -7.17
CA SER A 30 10.96 -17.96 -8.25
C SER A 30 11.90 -16.81 -8.64
N ALA A 31 13.19 -17.11 -8.78
CA ALA A 31 14.18 -16.19 -9.32
C ALA A 31 15.14 -16.93 -10.25
N SER A 32 15.53 -16.29 -11.34
CA SER A 32 16.55 -16.75 -12.27
C SER A 32 17.81 -15.90 -12.15
N ARG A 33 18.86 -16.24 -12.90
CA ARG A 33 20.04 -15.38 -13.04
C ARG A 33 20.01 -14.70 -14.41
N ASP A 34 20.30 -13.41 -14.44
CA ASP A 34 20.49 -12.69 -15.70
C ASP A 34 21.85 -13.04 -16.34
N HIS A 35 22.11 -12.44 -17.51
CA HIS A 35 23.36 -12.64 -18.26
C HIS A 35 24.62 -12.17 -17.50
N GLN A 36 24.44 -11.34 -16.46
CA GLN A 36 25.51 -10.82 -15.60
C GLN A 36 25.62 -11.61 -14.28
N GLY A 37 24.80 -12.65 -14.09
CA GLY A 37 24.78 -13.51 -12.91
C GLY A 37 23.94 -12.98 -11.74
N HIS A 38 23.28 -11.83 -11.87
CA HIS A 38 22.43 -11.26 -10.84
C HIS A 38 21.11 -12.03 -10.71
N ARG A 39 20.62 -12.20 -9.48
CA ARG A 39 19.30 -12.79 -9.24
C ARG A 39 18.22 -11.81 -9.67
N VAL A 40 17.37 -12.25 -10.59
CA VAL A 40 16.23 -11.49 -11.13
C VAL A 40 14.94 -12.28 -10.98
N ILE A 41 13.85 -11.59 -10.71
CA ILE A 41 12.51 -12.13 -10.52
C ILE A 41 11.65 -11.66 -11.69
N ASP A 42 10.91 -12.56 -12.32
CA ASP A 42 9.94 -12.17 -13.35
C ASP A 42 8.74 -11.45 -12.70
N GLY A 43 8.30 -10.34 -13.31
CA GLY A 43 7.19 -9.57 -12.78
C GLY A 43 5.87 -10.34 -12.67
N VAL A 44 5.66 -11.35 -13.52
CA VAL A 44 4.48 -12.24 -13.44
C VAL A 44 4.55 -13.10 -12.18
N ASP A 45 5.72 -13.68 -11.90
CA ASP A 45 5.95 -14.51 -10.71
C ASP A 45 5.86 -13.67 -9.43
N LEU A 46 6.44 -12.47 -9.44
CA LEU A 46 6.35 -11.52 -8.32
C LEU A 46 4.89 -11.14 -8.03
N ALA A 47 4.12 -10.80 -9.06
CA ALA A 47 2.71 -10.44 -8.91
C ALA A 47 1.86 -11.63 -8.42
N ALA A 48 2.13 -12.85 -8.92
CA ALA A 48 1.44 -14.06 -8.45
C ALA A 48 1.74 -14.34 -6.97
N PHE A 49 2.99 -14.20 -6.56
CA PHE A 49 3.41 -14.34 -5.17
C PHE A 49 2.75 -13.32 -4.24
N VAL A 50 2.66 -12.05 -4.64
CA VAL A 50 1.98 -11.02 -3.82
C VAL A 50 0.50 -11.33 -3.64
N ARG A 51 -0.18 -11.80 -4.70
CA ARG A 51 -1.59 -12.18 -4.60
C ARG A 51 -1.82 -13.36 -3.66
N SER A 52 -0.93 -14.35 -3.63
CA SER A 52 -1.06 -15.48 -2.70
C SER A 52 -0.73 -15.11 -1.25
N GLN A 53 -0.01 -14.00 -1.04
CA GLN A 53 0.39 -13.48 0.26
C GLN A 53 -0.58 -12.47 0.87
N ALA A 54 -1.47 -11.87 0.07
CA ALA A 54 -2.46 -10.93 0.56
C ALA A 54 -3.38 -11.64 1.56
N ALA A 55 -3.17 -11.37 2.86
CA ALA A 55 -4.03 -11.86 3.93
C ALA A 55 -5.47 -11.40 3.67
N ASP A 56 -6.43 -12.24 4.08
CA ASP A 56 -7.86 -12.03 3.91
C ASP A 56 -8.26 -10.60 4.34
N PRO A 57 -8.60 -9.71 3.39
CA PRO A 57 -8.99 -8.34 3.70
C PRO A 57 -10.32 -8.27 4.46
N ASP A 58 -11.06 -9.38 4.56
CA ASP A 58 -12.39 -9.46 5.17
C ASP A 58 -12.37 -9.74 6.69
N ALA A 59 -11.20 -9.75 7.34
CA ALA A 59 -11.11 -10.01 8.78
C ALA A 59 -11.93 -9.05 9.67
N ARG A 60 -12.43 -7.93 9.13
CA ARG A 60 -13.62 -7.22 9.63
C ARG A 60 -14.29 -6.43 8.49
N SER A 61 -15.34 -6.95 7.86
CA SER A 61 -16.21 -6.11 7.02
C SER A 61 -17.64 -6.12 7.56
N GLU A 62 -18.02 -5.00 8.17
CA GLU A 62 -19.31 -4.40 7.85
C GLU A 62 -19.36 -4.19 6.32
N GLU A 63 -20.52 -4.43 5.72
CA GLU A 63 -20.81 -4.42 4.28
C GLU A 63 -20.36 -3.12 3.58
N SER A 64 -19.09 -3.02 3.18
CA SER A 64 -18.56 -1.87 2.45
C SER A 64 -17.94 -2.28 1.12
N SER A 65 -18.36 -1.62 0.04
CA SER A 65 -17.81 -1.84 -1.30
C SER A 65 -16.39 -1.27 -1.48
N ALA A 66 -15.87 -0.52 -0.51
CA ALA A 66 -14.52 0.03 -0.54
C ALA A 66 -13.49 -1.05 -0.18
N ARG A 67 -12.63 -1.42 -1.14
CA ARG A 67 -11.64 -2.49 -0.97
C ARG A 67 -10.30 -2.03 -0.40
N ASN A 68 -9.99 -0.73 -0.48
CA ASN A 68 -8.72 -0.21 0.00
C ASN A 68 -8.91 0.37 1.40
N ARG A 69 -8.28 -0.25 2.40
CA ARG A 69 -8.32 0.19 3.79
C ARG A 69 -6.91 0.37 4.31
N LEU A 70 -6.53 1.62 4.52
CA LEU A 70 -5.17 2.00 4.92
C LEU A 70 -5.21 2.51 6.35
N ARG A 71 -4.82 1.65 7.31
CA ARG A 71 -4.72 2.05 8.72
C ARG A 71 -3.51 2.96 8.91
N GLY A 72 -3.69 4.06 9.61
CA GLY A 72 -2.65 5.03 9.86
C GLY A 72 -2.91 5.89 11.10
N ILE A 73 -2.10 6.92 11.24
CA ILE A 73 -2.23 7.95 12.28
C ILE A 73 -2.53 9.30 11.63
N VAL A 74 -3.46 10.05 12.21
CA VAL A 74 -3.77 11.41 11.78
C VAL A 74 -2.61 12.33 12.13
N THR A 75 -2.10 13.07 11.16
CA THR A 75 -0.94 13.96 11.28
C THR A 75 -1.29 15.44 11.16
N ALA A 76 -2.38 15.77 10.48
CA ALA A 76 -2.93 17.12 10.43
C ALA A 76 -4.45 17.09 10.25
N VAL A 77 -5.12 18.11 10.78
CA VAL A 77 -6.55 18.37 10.59
C VAL A 77 -6.72 19.86 10.34
N VAL A 78 -7.29 20.24 9.20
CA VAL A 78 -7.63 21.63 8.86
C VAL A 78 -9.13 21.70 8.67
N LYS A 79 -9.82 22.50 9.48
CA LYS A 79 -11.27 22.69 9.40
C LYS A 79 -11.56 24.09 8.87
N ASP A 80 -12.40 24.17 7.84
CA ASP A 80 -13.03 25.40 7.40
C ASP A 80 -14.49 25.43 7.96
N THR A 81 -15.38 26.16 7.31
CA THR A 81 -16.77 26.33 7.72
C THR A 81 -17.58 25.05 7.48
N VAL A 82 -17.51 24.48 6.27
CA VAL A 82 -18.29 23.29 5.88
C VAL A 82 -17.41 22.07 5.64
N MET A 83 -16.18 22.29 5.17
CA MET A 83 -15.25 21.23 4.78
C MET A 83 -14.09 21.12 5.75
N ALA A 84 -13.46 19.97 5.78
CA ALA A 84 -12.24 19.72 6.49
C ALA A 84 -11.30 18.83 5.67
N GLN A 85 -10.00 19.05 5.84
CA GLN A 85 -8.94 18.20 5.36
C GLN A 85 -8.35 17.41 6.52
N VAL A 86 -8.18 16.12 6.33
CA VAL A 86 -7.52 15.21 7.27
C VAL A 86 -6.37 14.49 6.58
N ASP A 87 -5.19 14.60 7.16
CA ASP A 87 -3.97 13.96 6.67
C ASP A 87 -3.64 12.74 7.52
N ILE A 88 -3.54 11.57 6.89
CA ILE A 88 -3.23 10.30 7.56
C ILE A 88 -1.90 9.77 7.03
N GLN A 89 -0.96 9.47 7.93
CA GLN A 89 0.22 8.68 7.60
C GLN A 89 -0.13 7.19 7.73
N ALA A 90 -0.21 6.48 6.60
CA ALA A 90 -0.54 5.06 6.53
C ALA A 90 0.63 4.28 5.90
N GLY A 91 1.48 3.70 6.74
CA GLY A 91 2.73 3.08 6.29
C GLY A 91 3.64 4.12 5.60
N PRO A 92 4.17 3.85 4.39
CA PRO A 92 4.99 4.82 3.66
C PRO A 92 4.16 5.92 2.97
N PHE A 93 2.83 5.84 2.98
CA PHE A 93 1.96 6.72 2.22
C PHE A 93 1.33 7.82 3.10
N ARG A 94 1.32 9.06 2.60
CA ARG A 94 0.47 10.14 3.12
C ARG A 94 -0.84 10.13 2.34
N VAL A 95 -1.94 9.92 3.03
CA VAL A 95 -3.31 9.94 2.46
C VAL A 95 -4.01 11.20 2.93
N VAL A 96 -4.56 11.97 2.00
CA VAL A 96 -5.33 13.19 2.30
C VAL A 96 -6.79 12.92 2.01
N SER A 97 -7.66 13.15 3.00
CA SER A 97 -9.11 13.06 2.85
C SER A 97 -9.72 14.45 2.97
N LEU A 98 -10.62 14.77 2.03
CA LEU A 98 -11.53 15.90 2.15
C LEU A 98 -12.89 15.37 2.56
N MET A 99 -13.43 15.87 3.65
CA MET A 99 -14.71 15.46 4.23
C MET A 99 -15.42 16.65 4.86
N SER A 100 -16.67 16.50 5.31
CA SER A 100 -17.35 17.59 6.00
C SER A 100 -16.71 17.87 7.36
N ARG A 101 -16.83 19.11 7.82
CA ARG A 101 -16.39 19.51 9.16
C ARG A 101 -17.07 18.66 10.22
N GLU A 102 -18.38 18.44 10.08
CA GLU A 102 -19.19 17.66 11.02
C GLU A 102 -18.67 16.22 11.13
N ALA A 103 -18.29 15.60 10.01
CA ALA A 103 -17.77 14.24 10.04
C ALA A 103 -16.44 14.13 10.80
N VAL A 104 -15.58 15.16 10.75
CA VAL A 104 -14.34 15.20 11.56
C VAL A 104 -14.66 15.35 13.04
N ASP A 105 -15.68 16.14 13.37
CA ASP A 105 -16.15 16.33 14.75
C ASP A 105 -16.82 15.06 15.30
N GLU A 106 -17.72 14.43 14.55
CA GLU A 106 -18.43 13.19 14.92
C GLU A 106 -17.49 12.01 15.13
N LEU A 107 -16.45 11.89 14.29
CA LEU A 107 -15.43 10.84 14.41
C LEU A 107 -14.33 11.17 15.43
N ASP A 108 -14.40 12.34 16.07
CA ASP A 108 -13.41 12.87 17.00
C ASP A 108 -11.96 12.79 16.47
N LEU A 109 -11.79 13.13 15.18
CA LEU A 109 -10.48 13.05 14.53
C LEU A 109 -9.60 14.22 14.98
N ARG A 110 -8.44 13.87 15.55
CA ARG A 110 -7.43 14.79 16.07
C ARG A 110 -6.05 14.31 15.62
N VAL A 111 -5.08 15.22 15.59
CA VAL A 111 -3.68 14.82 15.39
C VAL A 111 -3.29 13.81 16.47
N GLY A 112 -2.74 12.66 16.05
CA GLY A 112 -2.41 11.53 16.91
C GLY A 112 -3.47 10.42 16.96
N SER A 113 -4.70 10.65 16.49
CA SER A 113 -5.74 9.62 16.45
C SER A 113 -5.39 8.53 15.43
N VAL A 114 -5.70 7.27 15.77
CA VAL A 114 -5.65 6.17 14.80
C VAL A 114 -6.88 6.26 13.90
N ALA A 115 -6.67 6.23 12.60
CA ALA A 115 -7.74 6.24 11.61
C ALA A 115 -7.51 5.19 10.52
N VAL A 116 -8.57 4.83 9.82
CA VAL A 116 -8.50 3.96 8.64
C VAL A 116 -9.01 4.77 7.45
N ALA A 117 -8.13 5.07 6.49
CA ALA A 117 -8.57 5.64 5.23
C ALA A 117 -9.25 4.55 4.40
N VAL A 118 -10.55 4.71 4.17
CA VAL A 118 -11.37 3.79 3.38
C VAL A 118 -11.58 4.40 2.00
N ILE A 119 -10.99 3.78 0.98
CA ILE A 119 -10.94 4.33 -0.39
C ILE A 119 -11.71 3.40 -1.33
N LYS A 120 -12.66 3.96 -2.07
CA LYS A 120 -13.43 3.23 -3.07
C LYS A 120 -12.56 2.91 -4.28
N SER A 121 -12.55 1.66 -4.72
CA SER A 121 -11.68 1.20 -5.82
C SER A 121 -11.98 1.87 -7.16
N THR A 122 -13.17 2.42 -7.35
CA THR A 122 -13.57 3.12 -8.58
C THR A 122 -12.89 4.49 -8.75
N THR A 123 -12.17 4.96 -7.74
CA THR A 123 -11.49 6.28 -7.74
C THR A 123 -9.98 6.06 -7.58
N VAL A 124 -9.39 5.34 -8.55
CA VAL A 124 -7.94 5.08 -8.61
C VAL A 124 -7.46 5.38 -10.02
N VAL A 125 -6.38 6.16 -10.14
CA VAL A 125 -5.69 6.40 -11.41
C VAL A 125 -4.45 5.52 -11.46
N VAL A 126 -4.23 4.86 -12.60
CA VAL A 126 -3.06 4.00 -12.83
C VAL A 126 -2.16 4.66 -13.84
N GLU A 127 -0.89 4.84 -13.48
CA GLU A 127 0.16 5.36 -14.36
C GLU A 127 1.23 4.30 -14.58
N ARG A 128 1.89 4.34 -15.74
CA ARG A 128 3.03 3.47 -16.02
C ARG A 128 4.29 4.07 -15.39
N ALA A 129 5.00 3.29 -14.59
CA ALA A 129 6.31 3.69 -14.08
C ALA A 129 7.31 3.92 -15.24
N VAL A 130 7.96 5.09 -15.25
CA VAL A 130 9.08 5.39 -16.15
C VAL A 130 10.37 5.09 -15.40
N LYS A 131 11.22 4.20 -15.94
CA LYS A 131 12.56 3.98 -15.39
C LYS A 131 13.36 5.28 -15.52
N ARG A 132 13.89 5.80 -14.41
CA ARG A 132 14.92 6.85 -14.41
C ARG A 132 16.29 6.24 -14.63
#